data_AF-A0A3C1SR71-F1
#
_entry.id   AF-A0A3C1SR71-F1
#
_cell.length_a   1.000
_cell.length_b   1.000
_cell.length_c   1.000
_cell.angle_alpha   90.00
_cell.angle_beta   90.00
_cell.angle_gamma   90.00
#
_symmetry.space_group_name_H-M   'P 1'
#
loop_
_entity.id
_entity.type
_entity.pdbx_description
1 polymer ?
#
loop_
_entity_poly.entity_id
_entity_poly.type
_entity_poly.pdbx_seq_one_letter_code
_entity_poly.pdbx_strand_id
1 'polypeptide(L)' 'NGFVQVIDTLTGQIIQTLEPGKAVLHLEFTPRGEAVWISARDDNKVVIYDTASFTKLAELPAESPSGIFFTARAHRIGF' A
#
# COMPACT_ATOMS: atom_id res chain seq x y z
N ASN A 1 -5.95 -8.64 -10.84
CA ASN A 1 -5.89 -7.78 -9.62
C ASN A 1 -4.77 -8.26 -8.71
N GLY A 2 -3.55 -7.77 -8.93
CA GLY A 2 -2.39 -8.08 -8.09
C GLY A 2 -1.20 -7.14 -8.28
N PHE A 3 -1.42 -6.05 -9.01
CA PHE A 3 -0.41 -5.05 -9.35
C PHE A 3 -0.78 -3.72 -8.71
N VAL A 4 0.24 -2.95 -8.35
CA VAL A 4 0.10 -1.55 -7.93
C VAL A 4 1.02 -0.72 -8.80
N GLN A 5 0.45 0.22 -9.55
CA GLN A 5 1.23 1.13 -10.39
C GLN A 5 1.58 2.39 -9.61
N VAL A 6 2.85 2.78 -9.67
CA VAL A 6 3.33 4.07 -9.18
C VAL A 6 3.39 5.02 -10.37
N ILE A 7 2.70 6.15 -10.24
CA ILE A 7 2.56 7.15 -11.31
C ILE A 7 3.27 8.43 -10.86
N ASP A 8 4.17 8.94 -11.69
CA ASP A 8 4.69 10.30 -11.53
C ASP A 8 3.58 11.30 -11.85
N THR A 9 3.24 12.16 -10.88
CA THR A 9 2.07 13.03 -10.98
C THR A 9 2.26 14.23 -11.90
N LEU A 10 3.51 14.58 -12.23
CA LEU A 10 3.80 15.71 -13.12
C LEU A 10 3.66 15.30 -14.59
N THR A 11 4.09 14.08 -14.92
CA THR A 11 4.13 13.55 -16.28
C THR A 11 2.97 12.60 -16.58
N GLY A 12 2.32 12.04 -15.56
CA GLY A 12 1.30 11.00 -15.69
C GLY A 12 1.87 9.63 -16.10
N GLN A 13 3.19 9.47 -16.10
CA GLN A 13 3.84 8.23 -16.51
C GLN A 13 3.91 7.22 -15.38
N ILE A 14 3.72 5.94 -15.73
CA ILE A 14 4.00 4.84 -14.80
C ILE A 14 5.52 4.74 -14.66
N ILE A 15 6.01 4.97 -13.45
CA ILE A 15 7.44 4.89 -13.13
C ILE A 15 7.82 3.57 -12.46
N GLN A 16 6.84 2.83 -11.93
CA GLN A 16 7.05 1.50 -11.36
C GLN A 16 5.76 0.69 -11.36
N THR A 17 5.88 -0.64 -11.47
CA THR A 17 4.78 -1.59 -11.20
C THR A 17 5.20 -2.55 -10.10
N LEU A 18 4.50 -2.53 -8.97
CA LEU A 18 4.73 -3.40 -7.83
C LEU A 18 3.84 -4.63 -7.92
N GLU A 19 4.31 -5.73 -7.32
CA GLU A 19 3.59 -7.00 -7.22
C GLU A 19 3.42 -7.43 -5.74
N PRO A 20 2.52 -6.78 -4.97
CA PRO A 20 2.36 -7.07 -3.54
C PRO A 20 1.77 -8.46 -3.27
N GLY A 21 0.95 -8.96 -4.21
CA GLY A 21 0.27 -10.23 -4.06
C GLY A 21 -1.09 -10.24 -4.78
N LYS A 22 -1.84 -11.32 -4.58
CA LYS A 22 -3.16 -11.52 -5.21
C LYS A 22 -4.27 -10.79 -4.46
N ALA A 23 -5.27 -10.34 -5.23
CA ALA A 23 -6.44 -9.63 -4.73
C ALA A 23 -6.08 -8.46 -3.82
N VAL A 24 -5.30 -7.51 -4.35
CA VAL A 24 -5.03 -6.23 -3.68
C VAL A 24 -6.35 -5.47 -3.49
N LEU A 25 -6.70 -5.17 -2.23
CA LEU A 25 -7.98 -4.53 -1.90
C LEU A 25 -7.85 -3.08 -1.41
N HIS A 26 -6.81 -2.77 -0.64
CA HIS A 26 -6.64 -1.46 -0.04
C HIS A 26 -5.16 -1.09 0.08
N LEU A 27 -4.90 0.21 0.03
CA LEU A 27 -3.59 0.81 0.25
C LEU A 27 -3.75 1.92 1.29
N GLU A 28 -2.79 2.04 2.20
CA GLU A 28 -2.77 3.09 3.20
C GLU A 28 -1.33 3.59 3.41
N PHE A 29 -1.13 4.90 3.32
CA PHE A 29 0.18 5.51 3.57
C PHE A 29 0.39 5.77 5.06
N THR A 30 1.64 5.65 5.51
CA THR A 30 2.04 6.20 6.80
C THR A 30 1.87 7.72 6.79
N PRO A 31 1.71 8.38 7.96
CA PRO A 31 1.31 9.79 8.01
C PRO A 31 2.30 10.76 7.37
N ARG A 32 3.59 10.42 7.31
CA ARG A 32 4.62 11.22 6.63
C ARG A 32 4.92 10.71 5.21
N GLY A 33 4.20 9.68 4.75
CA GLY A 33 4.30 9.13 3.40
C GLY A 33 5.54 8.27 3.15
N GLU A 34 6.33 7.94 4.16
CA GLU A 34 7.57 7.16 4.06
C GLU A 34 7.33 5.69 3.64
N ALA A 35 6.16 5.13 3.96
CA ALA A 35 5.79 3.77 3.58
C ALA A 35 4.32 3.69 3.15
N VAL A 36 4.02 2.68 2.33
CA VAL A 36 2.65 2.28 1.98
C VAL A 36 2.41 0.84 2.40
N TRP A 37 1.26 0.62 3.06
CA TRP A 37 0.78 -0.68 3.50
C TRP A 37 -0.31 -1.16 2.55
N ILE A 38 -0.20 -2.40 2.08
CA ILE A 38 -1.04 -2.94 1.01
C ILE A 38 -1.61 -4.28 1.46
N SER A 39 -2.94 -4.43 1.45
CA SER A 39 -3.59 -5.71 1.74
C SER A 39 -3.64 -6.60 0.50
N ALA A 40 -3.04 -7.79 0.58
CA ALA A 40 -3.14 -8.84 -0.43
C ALA A 40 -4.01 -9.97 0.13
N ARG A 41 -5.32 -9.91 -0.15
CA ARG A 41 -6.33 -10.73 0.52
C ARG A 41 -6.10 -12.23 0.33
N ASP A 42 -5.96 -12.65 -0.94
CA ASP A 42 -5.91 -14.07 -1.30
C ASP A 42 -4.57 -14.73 -0.94
N ASP A 43 -3.56 -13.91 -0.61
CA ASP A 43 -2.25 -14.35 -0.13
C ASP A 43 -2.14 -14.29 1.41
N ASN A 44 -3.22 -13.93 2.13
CA ASN A 44 -3.27 -13.80 3.58
C ASN A 44 -2.11 -12.98 4.17
N LYS A 45 -1.84 -11.81 3.58
CA LYS A 45 -0.76 -10.93 4.04
C LYS A 45 -1.03 -9.45 3.79
N VAL A 46 -0.36 -8.63 4.60
CA VAL A 46 -0.13 -7.21 4.34
C VAL A 46 1.33 -7.03 3.93
N VAL A 47 1.58 -6.29 2.86
CA VAL A 47 2.93 -5.99 2.37
C VAL A 47 3.21 -4.51 2.54
N ILE A 48 4.42 -4.20 3.00
CA ILE A 48 4.86 -2.83 3.26
C ILE A 48 5.96 -2.48 2.27
N TYR A 49 5.81 -1.37 1.57
CA TYR A 49 6.82 -0.82 0.65
C TYR A 49 7.31 0.54 1.13
N ASP A 50 8.60 0.80 0.93
CA ASP A 50 9.21 2.13 1.02
C ASP A 50 8.82 2.94 -0.21
N THR A 51 8.32 4.16 -0.01
CA THR A 51 7.77 4.97 -1.12
C THR A 51 8.83 5.69 -1.95
N ALA A 52 10.03 5.88 -1.41
CA ALA A 52 11.12 6.57 -2.11
C ALA A 52 11.90 5.62 -3.03
N SER A 53 12.15 4.41 -2.55
CA SER A 53 12.97 3.39 -3.22
C SER A 53 12.16 2.29 -3.90
N PHE A 54 10.85 2.20 -3.61
CA PHE A 54 9.96 1.12 -4.04
C PHE A 54 10.37 -0.27 -3.55
N THR A 55 11.24 -0.34 -2.54
CA THR A 55 11.69 -1.60 -1.97
C THR A 55 10.66 -2.15 -1.00
N LYS A 56 10.49 -3.47 -0.99
CA LYS A 56 9.64 -4.16 -0.01
C LYS A 56 10.36 -4.15 1.34
N LEU A 57 9.72 -3.54 2.34
CA LEU A 57 10.25 -3.42 3.69
C LEU A 57 9.91 -4.64 4.55
N ALA A 58 8.66 -5.13 4.45
CA ALA A 58 8.19 -6.24 5.27
C ALA A 58 6.93 -6.91 4.68
N GLU A 59 6.65 -8.11 5.20
CA GLU A 59 5.37 -8.80 5.03
C GLU A 59 4.85 -9.20 6.42
N LEU A 60 3.55 -8.99 6.64
CA LEU A 60 2.86 -9.33 7.87
C LEU A 60 1.75 -10.34 7.57
N PRO A 61 1.69 -11.49 8.25
CA PRO A 61 0.61 -12.45 8.08
C PRO A 61 -0.71 -11.84 8.58
N ALA A 62 -1.78 -11.98 7.80
CA ALA A 62 -3.11 -11.53 8.15
C ALA A 62 -4.15 -12.38 7.40
N GLU A 63 -5.18 -12.87 8.06
CA GLU A 63 -6.20 -13.69 7.39
C GLU A 63 -7.16 -12.81 6.58
N SER A 64 -7.26 -13.06 5.26
CA SER A 64 -8.16 -12.36 4.33
C SER A 64 -8.25 -10.84 4.53
N PRO A 65 -7.12 -10.10 4.58
CA PRO A 65 -7.13 -8.68 4.92
C PRO A 65 -7.88 -7.85 3.87
N SER A 66 -8.54 -6.79 4.32
CA SER A 66 -9.23 -5.82 3.47
C SER A 66 -8.74 -4.39 3.75
N GLY A 67 -9.44 -3.62 4.58
CA GLY A 67 -9.08 -2.24 4.91
C GLY A 67 -7.88 -2.15 5.86
N ILE A 68 -7.08 -1.10 5.68
CA ILE A 68 -5.95 -0.72 6.54
C ILE A 68 -6.16 0.75 6.88
N PHE A 69 -6.22 1.10 8.18
CA PHE A 69 -6.51 2.46 8.63
C PHE A 69 -5.56 2.85 9.76
N PHE A 70 -4.74 3.86 9.56
CA PHE A 70 -3.90 4.40 10.63
C PHE A 70 -4.65 5.38 11.52
N THR A 71 -4.29 5.42 12.80
CA THR A 71 -4.87 6.33 13.80
C THR A 71 -4.66 7.80 13.47
N ALA A 72 -3.69 8.15 12.63
CA ALA A 72 -3.47 9.52 12.18
C ALA A 72 -4.71 10.14 11.50
N ARG A 73 -5.60 9.32 10.92
CA ARG A 73 -6.90 9.76 10.39
C ARG A 73 -7.76 10.46 11.45
N ALA A 74 -7.65 10.07 12.72
CA ALA A 74 -8.41 10.66 13.82
C ALA A 74 -8.11 12.16 14.02
N HIS A 75 -6.99 12.67 13.48
CA HIS A 75 -6.61 14.08 13.59
C HIS A 75 -7.00 14.90 12.36
N ARG A 76 -7.75 14.34 11.40
CA ARG A 76 -8.18 15.02 10.18
C ARG A 76 -9.65 14.78 9.91
N ILE A 77 -10.42 15.87 9.84
CA ILE A 77 -11.86 15.80 9.52
C ILE A 77 -12.03 15.32 8.07
N GLY A 78 -12.95 14.36 7.86
CA GLY A 78 -13.34 13.85 6.53
C GLY A 78 -12.54 12.65 6.01
N PHE A 79 -11.94 11.85 6.89
CA PHE A 79 -11.15 10.64 6.56
C PHE A 79 -11.76 9.34 7.07
#